data_AF-A0A923Q3X5-F1
#
_entry.id   AF-A0A923Q3X5-F1
#
_cell.length_a   1.000
_cell.length_b   1.000
_cell.length_c   1.000
_cell.angle_alpha   90.00
_cell.angle_beta   90.00
_cell.angle_gamma   90.00
#
_symmetry.space_group_name_H-M   'P 1'
#
loop_
_entity.id
_entity.type
_entity.pdbx_description
1 polymer ?
#
loop_
_entity_poly.entity_id
_entity_poly.type
_entity_poly.pdbx_seq_one_letter_code
_entity_poly.pdbx_strand_id
1 'polypeptide(L)'
;MSLEKYFIDLINKVENSDEITNAGKDAEGFYKPKRTILLRHLNLMKDLHQKPLAKPMLKASWKYIVEMVPPEWLVLDGEEKTELKKILE
;
A
#
# COMPACT_ATOMS: atom_id res chain seq x y z
N MET A 1 7.82 -7.15 14.02
CA MET A 1 8.62 -6.55 12.91
C MET A 1 8.25 -5.08 12.83
N SER A 2 9.04 -4.19 12.19
CA SER A 2 8.63 -2.78 12.07
C SER A 2 7.68 -2.59 10.89
N LEU A 3 6.76 -1.63 11.02
CA LEU A 3 5.83 -1.29 9.94
C LEU A 3 6.55 -0.82 8.66
N GLU A 4 7.72 -0.18 8.81
CA GLU A 4 8.60 0.16 7.69
C GLU A 4 9.05 -1.09 6.92
N LYS A 5 9.52 -2.12 7.63
CA LYS A 5 9.96 -3.38 7.01
C LYS A 5 8.81 -4.07 6.29
N TYR A 6 7.63 -4.10 6.90
CA TYR A 6 6.42 -4.61 6.25
C TYR A 6 6.15 -3.92 4.90
N PHE A 7 6.23 -2.59 4.84
CA PHE A 7 6.02 -1.86 3.58
C PHE A 7 7.13 -2.13 2.56
N ILE A 8 8.39 -2.25 2.99
CA ILE A 8 9.49 -2.64 2.10
C ILE A 8 9.26 -4.02 1.49
N ASP A 9 8.89 -5.00 2.31
CA ASP A 9 8.65 -6.37 1.87
C ASP A 9 7.46 -6.42 0.88
N LEU A 10 6.41 -5.64 1.15
CA LEU A 10 5.26 -5.53 0.25
C LEU A 10 5.61 -4.81 -1.07
N ILE A 11 6.43 -3.75 -1.03
CA ILE A 11 6.94 -3.08 -2.25
C ILE A 11 7.71 -4.07 -3.11
N ASN A 12 8.69 -4.77 -2.52
CA ASN A 12 9.49 -5.76 -3.22
C ASN A 12 8.60 -6.83 -3.86
N LYS A 13 7.56 -7.29 -3.14
CA LYS A 13 6.61 -8.27 -3.66
C LYS A 13 5.82 -7.74 -4.86
N VAL A 14 5.37 -6.49 -4.83
CA VAL A 14 4.65 -5.84 -5.94
C VAL A 14 5.57 -5.60 -7.15
N GLU A 15 6.81 -5.19 -6.94
CA GLU A 15 7.78 -4.96 -8.01
C GLU A 15 8.10 -6.24 -8.78
N ASN A 16 8.22 -7.35 -8.06
CA ASN A 16 8.53 -8.67 -8.61
C ASN A 16 7.27 -9.50 -8.95
N SER A 17 6.08 -8.90 -8.92
CA SER A 17 4.82 -9.58 -9.19
C SER A 17 4.51 -9.67 -10.69
N ASP A 18 4.17 -10.87 -11.15
CA ASP A 18 3.56 -11.08 -12.47
C ASP A 18 2.04 -10.82 -12.47
N GLU A 19 1.39 -10.87 -11.30
CA GLU A 19 -0.05 -10.66 -11.13
C GLU A 19 -0.44 -9.18 -11.21
N ILE A 20 0.35 -8.30 -10.59
CA ILE A 20 0.09 -6.87 -10.57
C ILE A 20 0.86 -6.23 -11.72
N THR A 21 0.20 -5.93 -12.84
CA THR A 21 0.81 -5.32 -14.02
C THR A 21 0.38 -3.85 -14.20
N ASN A 22 0.97 -3.16 -15.18
CA ASN A 22 0.55 -1.81 -15.56
C ASN A 22 -0.63 -1.77 -16.54
N ALA A 23 -1.13 -2.92 -17.00
CA ALA A 23 -2.15 -3.02 -18.04
C ALA A 23 -3.59 -2.67 -17.56
N GLY A 24 -3.72 -1.82 -16.54
CA GLY A 24 -5.03 -1.46 -15.98
C GLY A 24 -5.81 -0.46 -16.82
N LYS A 25 -7.13 -0.48 -16.63
CA LYS A 25 -8.02 0.61 -17.01
C LYS A 25 -8.83 1.07 -15.80
N ASP A 26 -9.25 2.32 -15.80
CA ASP A 26 -10.21 2.83 -14.81
C ASP A 26 -11.67 2.53 -15.22
N ALA A 27 -12.63 3.02 -14.42
CA ALA A 27 -14.05 2.81 -14.64
C ALA A 27 -14.57 3.46 -15.94
N GLU A 28 -13.86 4.45 -16.48
CA GLU A 28 -14.20 5.15 -17.72
C GLU A 28 -13.45 4.54 -18.93
N GLY A 29 -12.61 3.53 -18.70
CA GLY A 29 -11.90 2.80 -19.75
C GLY A 29 -10.54 3.40 -20.13
N PHE A 30 -10.05 4.43 -19.41
CA PHE A 30 -8.74 5.02 -19.66
C PHE A 30 -7.62 4.16 -19.09
N TYR A 31 -6.48 4.16 -19.78
CA TYR A 31 -5.28 3.46 -19.33
C TYR A 31 -4.82 3.99 -17.97
N LYS A 32 -4.63 3.07 -17.02
CA LYS A 32 -4.19 3.38 -15.67
C LYS A 32 -3.06 2.43 -15.26
N PRO A 33 -1.81 2.92 -15.07
CA PRO A 33 -0.68 2.07 -14.72
C PRO A 33 -0.76 1.58 -13.27
N LYS A 34 -1.51 0.49 -13.06
CA LYS A 34 -1.88 -0.03 -11.73
C LYS A 34 -0.68 -0.27 -10.83
N ARG A 35 0.36 -0.99 -11.31
CA ARG A 35 1.59 -1.26 -10.54
C ARG A 35 2.27 0.04 -10.12
N THR A 36 2.48 0.97 -11.05
CA THR A 36 3.13 2.26 -10.74
C THR A 36 2.37 3.06 -9.67
N ILE A 37 1.04 3.12 -9.76
CA ILE A 37 0.22 3.84 -8.79
C ILE A 37 0.23 3.14 -7.43
N LEU A 38 0.17 1.81 -7.41
CA LEU A 38 0.26 1.03 -6.18
C LEU A 38 1.60 1.23 -5.47
N LEU A 39 2.70 1.15 -6.22
CA LEU A 39 4.04 1.41 -5.68
C LEU A 39 4.17 2.82 -5.11
N ARG A 40 3.56 3.83 -5.75
CA ARG A 40 3.51 5.18 -5.20
C ARG A 40 2.79 5.21 -3.84
N HIS A 41 1.64 4.56 -3.70
CA HIS A 41 0.92 4.51 -2.43
C HIS A 41 1.68 3.74 -1.35
N LEU A 42 2.35 2.63 -1.70
CA LEU A 42 3.19 1.89 -0.78
C LEU A 42 4.40 2.70 -0.29
N ASN A 43 5.06 3.44 -1.18
CA ASN A 43 6.16 4.33 -0.80
C ASN A 43 5.67 5.47 0.11
N LEU A 44 4.49 6.04 -0.14
CA LEU A 44 3.90 7.03 0.78
C LEU A 44 3.67 6.45 2.18
N MET A 45 3.16 5.21 2.28
CA MET A 45 3.02 4.54 3.56
C MET A 45 4.39 4.35 4.24
N LYS A 46 5.38 3.83 3.51
CA LYS A 46 6.76 3.65 4.01
C LYS A 46 7.35 4.95 4.53
N ASP A 47 7.25 6.05 3.77
CA ASP A 47 7.95 7.29 4.09
C ASP A 47 7.25 8.15 5.15
N LEU A 48 5.91 8.05 5.23
CA LEU A 48 5.11 8.97 6.04
C LEU A 48 4.39 8.32 7.22
N HIS A 49 4.47 7.00 7.42
CA HIS A 49 3.76 6.32 8.52
C HIS A 49 4.01 6.92 9.92
N GLN A 50 5.19 7.51 10.14
CA GLN A 50 5.55 8.17 11.40
C GLN A 50 5.14 9.65 11.48
N LYS A 51 4.51 10.22 10.44
CA LYS A 51 4.15 11.64 10.36
C LYS A 51 2.65 11.84 10.69
N PRO A 52 2.30 12.40 11.87
CA PRO A 52 0.91 12.53 12.28
C PRO A 52 0.04 13.38 11.34
N LEU A 53 0.64 14.42 10.75
CA LEU A 53 -0.05 15.32 9.81
C LEU A 53 -0.38 14.64 8.48
N ALA A 54 0.27 13.50 8.14
CA ALA A 54 0.03 12.76 6.92
C ALA A 54 -1.13 11.75 7.05
N LYS A 55 -1.74 11.58 8.24
CA LYS A 55 -2.82 10.61 8.48
C LYS A 55 -3.91 10.58 7.39
N PRO A 56 -4.49 11.72 6.92
CA PRO A 56 -5.52 11.68 5.89
C PRO A 56 -5.02 11.06 4.56
N MET A 57 -3.78 11.38 4.18
CA MET A 57 -3.14 10.85 2.98
C MET A 57 -2.81 9.35 3.11
N LEU A 58 -2.38 8.92 4.30
CA LEU A 58 -2.08 7.53 4.59
C LEU A 58 -3.35 6.68 4.61
N LYS A 59 -4.46 7.19 5.14
CA LYS A 59 -5.78 6.52 5.07
C LYS A 59 -6.22 6.31 3.62
N ALA A 60 -6.11 7.35 2.78
CA ALA A 60 -6.44 7.24 1.36
C ALA A 60 -5.51 6.25 0.62
N SER A 61 -4.21 6.28 0.94
CA SER A 61 -3.23 5.37 0.34
C SER A 61 -3.46 3.93 0.76
N TRP A 62 -3.73 3.69 2.03
CA TRP A 62 -4.02 2.36 2.54
C TRP A 62 -5.30 1.78 1.93
N LYS A 63 -6.35 2.58 1.79
CA LYS A 63 -7.58 2.16 1.08
C LYS A 63 -7.27 1.67 -0.33
N TYR A 64 -6.48 2.44 -1.09
CA TYR A 64 -6.07 2.04 -2.44
C TYR A 64 -5.25 0.74 -2.44
N ILE A 65 -4.34 0.57 -1.48
CA ILE A 65 -3.52 -0.65 -1.36
C ILE A 65 -4.43 -1.87 -1.14
N VAL A 66 -5.38 -1.79 -0.21
CA VAL A 66 -6.30 -2.91 0.10
C VAL A 66 -7.19 -3.28 -1.09
N GLU A 67 -7.59 -2.30 -1.91
CA GLU A 67 -8.40 -2.54 -3.11
C GLU A 67 -7.61 -3.21 -4.25
N MET A 68 -6.28 -3.08 -4.26
CA MET A 68 -5.44 -3.44 -5.39
C MET A 68 -4.52 -4.64 -5.13
N VAL A 69 -4.23 -4.94 -3.86
CA VAL A 69 -3.34 -6.02 -3.45
C VAL A 69 -4.18 -7.24 -3.05
N PRO A 70 -3.78 -8.46 -3.44
CA PRO A 70 -4.42 -9.69 -2.98
C PRO A 70 -4.48 -9.74 -1.44
N PRO A 71 -5.64 -10.03 -0.81
CA PRO A 71 -5.79 -10.02 0.65
C PRO A 71 -4.77 -10.89 1.39
N GLU A 72 -4.35 -12.00 0.79
CA GLU A 72 -3.34 -12.93 1.31
C GLU A 72 -1.93 -12.32 1.42
N TRP A 73 -1.67 -11.15 0.82
CA TRP A 73 -0.40 -10.43 0.97
C TRP A 73 -0.45 -9.43 2.12
N LEU A 74 -1.63 -9.11 2.64
CA LEU A 74 -1.84 -8.12 3.71
C LEU A 74 -1.75 -8.79 5.09
N VAL A 75 -0.72 -9.61 5.29
CA VAL A 75 -0.47 -10.33 6.54
C VAL A 75 0.42 -9.44 7.42
N LEU A 76 -0.19 -8.84 8.43
CA LEU A 76 0.47 -8.02 9.45
C LEU A 76 0.62 -8.83 10.73
N ASP A 77 1.75 -8.68 11.41
CA ASP A 77 1.90 -9.17 12.77
C ASP A 77 1.12 -8.30 13.79
N GLY A 78 1.08 -8.73 15.05
CA GLY A 78 0.29 -8.03 16.08
C GLY A 78 0.79 -6.62 16.39
N GLU A 79 2.08 -6.36 16.25
CA GLU A 79 2.71 -5.06 16.49
C GLU A 79 2.43 -4.12 15.32
N GLU A 80 2.70 -4.58 14.10
CA GLU A 80 2.42 -3.87 12.84
C GLU A 80 0.94 -3.50 12.72
N LYS A 81 0.04 -4.42 13.05
CA LYS A 81 -1.41 -4.17 13.04
C LYS A 81 -1.79 -3.06 14.02
N THR A 82 -1.15 -3.02 15.19
CA THR A 82 -1.41 -2.00 16.21
C THR A 82 -0.91 -0.63 15.76
N GLU A 83 0.28 -0.56 15.17
CA GLU A 83 0.84 0.67 14.63
C GLU A 83 0.04 1.21 13.45
N LEU A 84 -0.31 0.33 12.50
CA LEU A 84 -1.14 0.69 11.36
C LEU A 84 -2.51 1.19 11.81
N LYS A 85 -3.14 0.56 12.81
CA LYS A 85 -4.42 1.01 13.35
C LYS A 85 -4.35 2.44 13.90
N LYS A 86 -3.28 2.82 14.60
CA LYS A 86 -3.07 4.21 15.10
C LYS A 86 -2.98 5.26 13.99
N ILE A 87 -2.56 4.86 12.79
CA ILE A 87 -2.48 5.73 11.61
C ILE A 87 -3.87 5.85 10.96
N LEU A 88 -4.61 4.74 10.91
CA LEU A 88 -5.90 4.63 10.23
C LEU A 88 -7.09 5.14 11.07
N GLU A 89 -6.94 5.22 12.38
CA GLU A 89 -7.87 5.84 13.33
C GLU A 89 -7.46 7.30 13.63
#